data_AF-M7NXM7-F1
#
_entry.id   AF-M7NXM7-F1
#
_cell.length_a   1.000
_cell.length_b   1.000
_cell.length_c   1.000
_cell.angle_alpha   90.00
_cell.angle_beta   90.00
_cell.angle_gamma   90.00
#
_symmetry.space_group_name_H-M   'P 1'
#
loop_
_entity.id
_entity.type
_entity.pdbx_description
1 polymer ?
#
loop_
_entity_poly.entity_id
_entity_poly.type
_entity_poly.pdbx_seq_one_letter_code
_entity_poly.pdbx_strand_id
1 'polypeptide(L)'
;MGFGGISVWQLLIILVIVVLLFGTKKLRSLGGDLGSAIRNFKSSLREGEQENNTEEPDKPIEHQKDSTDSQQQQRTADKDKNAG
;
A
#
# COMPACT_ATOMS: atom_id res chain seq x y z
N MET A 1 -29.94 8.28 -23.36
CA MET A 1 -28.51 8.40 -23.73
C MET A 1 -27.65 8.19 -22.49
N GLY A 2 -27.68 6.97 -21.93
CA GLY A 2 -26.90 6.63 -20.73
C GLY A 2 -25.54 6.05 -21.09
N PHE A 3 -24.65 5.99 -20.10
CA PHE A 3 -23.27 5.47 -20.12
C PHE A 3 -23.08 4.02 -20.65
N GLY A 4 -24.09 3.40 -21.27
CA GLY A 4 -24.04 2.04 -21.84
C GLY A 4 -23.14 1.86 -23.07
N GLY A 5 -22.43 2.91 -23.50
CA GLY A 5 -21.40 2.84 -24.56
C GLY A 5 -19.96 2.86 -24.04
N ILE A 6 -19.75 3.11 -22.74
CA ILE A 6 -18.40 3.04 -22.15
C ILE A 6 -18.14 1.58 -21.80
N SER A 7 -17.66 0.83 -22.78
CA SER A 7 -17.19 -0.53 -22.53
C SER A 7 -15.89 -0.47 -21.72
N VAL A 8 -15.69 -1.48 -20.87
CA VAL A 8 -14.53 -1.64 -19.99
C VAL A 8 -13.23 -1.55 -20.77
N TRP A 9 -13.23 -1.96 -22.05
CA TRP A 9 -12.10 -1.86 -22.95
C TRP A 9 -11.66 -0.42 -23.24
N GLN A 10 -12.59 0.52 -23.39
CA GLN A 10 -12.28 1.93 -23.62
C GLN A 10 -11.67 2.55 -22.36
N LEU A 11 -12.17 2.20 -21.18
CA LEU A 11 -11.60 2.67 -19.91
C LEU A 11 -10.16 2.18 -19.73
N LEU A 12 -9.84 0.93 -20.11
CA LEU A 12 -8.47 0.43 -20.07
C LEU A 12 -7.53 1.20 -21.01
N ILE A 13 -7.95 1.49 -22.25
CA ILE A 13 -7.15 2.30 -23.18
C ILE A 13 -6.88 3.69 -22.59
N ILE A 14 -7.91 4.34 -22.04
CA ILE A 14 -7.77 5.68 -21.44
C ILE A 14 -6.84 5.63 -20.23
N LEU A 15 -6.99 4.60 -19.37
CA LEU A 15 -6.12 4.40 -18.21
C LEU A 15 -4.65 4.30 -18.61
N VAL A 16 -4.34 3.53 -19.66
CA VAL A 16 -2.96 3.40 -20.17
C VAL A 16 -2.42 4.77 -20.61
N ILE A 17 -3.20 5.56 -21.34
CA ILE A 17 -2.79 6.90 -21.78
C ILE A 17 -2.51 7.80 -20.57
N VAL A 18 -3.39 7.82 -19.57
CA VAL A 18 -3.20 8.60 -18.33
C VAL A 18 -1.92 8.16 -17.61
N VAL A 19 -1.67 6.85 -17.49
CA VAL A 19 -0.46 6.32 -16.86
C VAL A 19 0.81 6.74 -17.63
N LEU A 20 0.76 6.81 -18.96
CA LEU A 20 1.89 7.25 -19.78
C LEU A 20 2.14 8.76 -19.65
N LEU A 21 1.09 9.58 -19.57
CA LEU A 21 1.21 11.04 -19.44
C LEU A 21 1.75 11.45 -18.06
N PHE A 22 1.21 10.88 -17.00
CA PHE A 22 1.57 11.23 -15.63
C PHE A 22 2.75 10.41 -15.10
N GLY A 23 3.03 9.26 -15.72
CA GLY A 23 4.02 8.29 -15.28
C GLY A 23 3.57 7.46 -14.07
N THR A 24 4.05 6.21 -13.99
CA THR A 24 3.72 5.29 -12.88
C THR A 24 4.21 5.78 -11.51
N LYS A 25 5.27 6.59 -11.47
CA LYS A 25 5.86 7.12 -10.23
C LYS A 25 4.95 8.12 -9.52
N LYS A 26 4.30 9.03 -10.26
CA LYS A 26 3.34 10.00 -9.70
C LYS A 26 2.04 9.32 -9.29
N LEU A 27 1.54 8.40 -10.15
CA LEU A 27 0.36 7.61 -9.83
C LEU A 27 0.56 6.71 -8.60
N ARG A 28 1.77 6.15 -8.41
CA ARG A 28 2.06 5.33 -7.23
C ARG A 28 2.15 6.16 -5.95
N SER A 29 2.77 7.34 -5.98
CA SER A 29 2.84 8.18 -4.77
C SER A 29 1.45 8.66 -4.35
N LEU A 30 0.66 9.18 -5.30
CA LEU A 30 -0.71 9.66 -5.04
C LEU A 30 -1.68 8.50 -4.76
N GLY A 31 -1.53 7.39 -5.48
CA GLY A 31 -2.36 6.20 -5.32
C GLY A 31 -2.12 5.46 -4.02
N GLY A 32 -0.91 5.54 -3.44
CA GLY A 32 -0.63 4.99 -2.11
C GLY A 32 -1.42 5.67 -1.00
N ASP A 33 -1.45 7.00 -1.01
CA ASP A 33 -2.16 7.81 -0.01
C ASP A 33 -3.69 7.67 -0.19
N LEU A 34 -4.18 7.80 -1.41
CA LEU A 34 -5.60 7.63 -1.74
C LEU A 34 -6.07 6.18 -1.49
N GLY A 35 -5.24 5.20 -1.85
CA GLY A 35 -5.54 3.78 -1.66
C GLY A 35 -5.64 3.41 -0.19
N SER A 36 -4.78 3.98 0.66
CA SER A 36 -4.83 3.76 2.12
C SER A 36 -6.08 4.38 2.73
N ALA A 37 -6.46 5.59 2.31
CA ALA A 37 -7.70 6.24 2.76
C ALA A 37 -8.96 5.45 2.34
N ILE A 38 -9.01 5.00 1.08
CA ILE A 38 -10.12 4.18 0.56
C ILE A 38 -10.17 2.81 1.24
N ARG A 39 -9.00 2.20 1.53
CA ARG A 39 -8.92 0.91 2.25
C ARG A 39 -9.50 1.04 3.65
N ASN A 40 -9.10 2.07 4.40
CA ASN A 40 -9.63 2.31 5.75
C ASN A 40 -11.14 2.60 5.70
N PHE A 41 -11.59 3.42 4.75
CA PHE A 41 -13.02 3.69 4.57
C PHE A 41 -13.81 2.40 4.29
N LYS A 42 -13.33 1.54 3.38
CA LYS A 42 -13.94 0.24 3.11
C LYS A 42 -13.90 -0.68 4.34
N SER A 43 -12.81 -0.70 5.10
CA SER A 43 -12.72 -1.51 6.32
C SER A 43 -13.75 -1.09 7.36
N SER A 44 -13.89 0.22 7.63
CA SER A 44 -14.88 0.73 8.58
C SER A 44 -16.32 0.50 8.12
N LEU A 45 -16.59 0.57 6.82
CA LEU A 45 -17.89 0.15 6.26
C LEU A 45 -18.16 -1.34 6.50
N ARG A 46 -17.16 -2.20 6.34
CA ARG A 46 -17.29 -3.65 6.57
C ARG A 46 -17.36 -4.03 8.04
N GLU A 47 -16.76 -3.25 8.94
CA GLU A 47 -16.90 -3.42 10.39
C GLU A 47 -18.31 -3.01 10.85
N GLY A 48 -18.85 -1.91 10.34
CA GLY A 48 -20.23 -1.50 10.60
C GLY A 48 -21.29 -2.47 10.08
N GLU A 49 -21.01 -3.19 8.99
CA GLU A 49 -21.89 -4.26 8.48
C GLU A 49 -21.71 -5.58 9.24
N GLN A 50 -20.54 -5.84 9.83
CA GLN A 50 -20.25 -7.03 10.64
C GLN A 50 -20.70 -6.91 12.11
N GLU A 51 -21.09 -5.73 12.58
CA GLU A 51 -21.74 -5.60 13.91
C GLU A 51 -23.08 -6.37 13.99
N ASN A 52 -23.61 -6.87 12.87
CA ASN A 52 -24.76 -7.79 12.84
C ASN A 52 -24.39 -9.29 12.80
N ASN A 53 -23.12 -9.68 12.76
CA ASN A 53 -22.70 -11.08 12.85
C ASN A 53 -21.35 -11.23 13.58
N THR A 54 -21.43 -11.77 14.79
CA THR A 54 -20.35 -12.00 15.74
C THR A 54 -19.13 -12.76 15.17
N GLU A 55 -17.94 -12.40 15.67
CA GLU A 55 -16.66 -13.17 15.76
C GLU A 55 -15.67 -13.16 14.56
N GLU A 56 -14.56 -12.39 14.65
CA GLU A 56 -13.20 -12.88 14.96
C GLU A 56 -12.12 -11.77 14.85
N PRO A 57 -11.00 -11.85 15.61
CA PRO A 57 -9.93 -10.85 15.62
C PRO A 57 -8.79 -11.26 14.67
N ASP A 58 -8.49 -10.50 13.61
CA ASP A 58 -7.30 -10.76 12.78
C ASP A 58 -6.40 -9.53 12.51
N LYS A 59 -5.37 -9.48 13.37
CA LYS A 59 -3.98 -9.03 13.21
C LYS A 59 -3.62 -7.54 12.99
N PRO A 60 -2.65 -7.01 13.76
CA PRO A 60 -2.06 -5.70 13.53
C PRO A 60 -1.27 -5.67 12.21
N ILE A 61 -1.56 -4.67 11.37
CA ILE A 61 -0.81 -4.38 10.14
C ILE A 61 0.49 -3.68 10.53
N GLU A 62 1.56 -4.46 10.62
CA GLU A 62 2.94 -4.00 10.77
C GLU A 62 3.31 -3.07 9.60
N HIS A 63 3.53 -1.79 9.91
CA HIS A 63 4.07 -0.80 8.98
C HIS A 63 5.57 -1.02 8.82
N GLN A 64 5.97 -1.84 7.85
CA GLN A 64 7.32 -1.78 7.30
C GLN A 64 7.41 -0.55 6.39
N LYS A 65 7.95 0.55 6.92
CA LYS A 65 8.48 1.64 6.11
C LYS A 65 9.90 1.99 6.56
N ASP A 66 10.77 2.03 5.57
CA ASP A 66 12.09 2.67 5.53
C ASP A 66 13.24 2.01 6.32
N SER A 67 13.90 1.07 5.65
CA SER A 67 15.33 0.84 5.80
C SER A 67 15.95 0.64 4.42
N THR A 68 16.09 1.74 3.69
CA THR A 68 17.00 1.84 2.55
C THR A 68 17.60 3.23 2.54
N ASP A 69 18.56 3.46 3.45
CA ASP A 69 19.85 4.04 3.09
C ASP A 69 20.88 3.84 4.23
N SER A 70 21.98 3.17 3.90
CA SER A 70 23.31 3.32 4.52
C SER A 70 23.53 2.96 6.01
N GLN A 71 23.58 1.65 6.34
CA GLN A 71 24.51 1.13 7.36
C GLN A 71 25.69 0.44 6.67
N GLN A 72 26.72 1.21 6.38
CA GLN A 72 28.03 0.71 5.94
C GLN A 72 29.11 1.39 6.80
N GLN A 73 29.20 1.04 8.09
CA GLN A 73 30.42 1.12 8.92
C GLN A 73 30.16 0.62 10.34
N GLN A 74 30.10 -0.71 10.50
CA GLN A 74 30.36 -1.34 11.80
C GLN A 74 31.03 -2.71 11.57
N ARG A 75 32.25 -2.65 11.01
CA ARG A 75 33.23 -3.74 11.02
C ARG A 75 34.58 -3.17 11.44
N THR A 76 34.73 -2.94 12.73
CA THR A 76 35.99 -3.05 13.50
C THR A 76 35.54 -3.21 14.95
N ALA A 77 35.36 -4.45 15.39
CA ALA A 77 36.37 -5.18 16.16
C ALA A 77 36.50 -4.64 17.59
N ASP A 78 35.47 -4.89 18.41
CA ASP A 78 35.60 -4.87 19.87
C ASP A 78 34.72 -6.01 20.43
N LYS A 79 35.26 -7.23 20.37
CA LYS A 79 34.83 -8.36 21.22
C LYS A 79 35.82 -9.52 21.16
N ASP A 80 37.05 -9.29 21.61
CA ASP A 80 37.92 -10.36 22.12
C ASP A 80 38.30 -10.02 23.56
N LYS A 81 37.34 -10.24 24.45
CA LYS A 81 37.59 -10.49 25.87
C LYS A 81 36.92 -11.81 26.19
N ASN A 82 37.66 -12.67 26.88
CA ASN A 82 37.20 -13.84 27.63
C ASN A 82 37.33 -15.21 26.94
N ALA A 83 38.56 -15.73 26.91
CA ALA A 83 38.82 -17.15 27.13
C ALA A 83 40.28 -17.35 27.59
N GLY A 84 40.49 -17.78 28.84
CA GLY A 84 41.73 -18.40 29.32
C GLY A 84 42.72 -17.47 30.03
#